data_AF-S6A047-F1
#
_entry.id   AF-S6A047-F1
#
_cell.length_a   1.000
_cell.length_b   1.000
_cell.length_c   1.000
_cell.angle_alpha   90.00
_cell.angle_beta   90.00
_cell.angle_gamma   90.00
#
_symmetry.space_group_name_H-M   'P 1'
#
loop_
_entity.id
_entity.type
_entity.pdbx_description
1 polymer ?
#
loop_
_entity_poly.entity_id
_entity_poly.type
_entity_poly.pdbx_seq_one_letter_code
_entity_poly.pdbx_strand_id
1 'polypeptide(L)'
;MEYTVHELAKLAGVTSRTLRYYDEIGLLKPARLSEAGYRLYGPREVDRLQQILFYRELGVDLETIKQIVYSPSFDELEALRQHREQLLEKRRHLDALIASVEKTIAAKEGGIMMSDKEKFAAFKERLIEENEQNYGEEIRQKYGEEQVNRSYETLRNMTKEQFDEAERLSQDVLESLKEAVLSGDPAGEAAQRAADLHRQWLSFWWNHYSKEAHAGLARMYVEDERFKAYYDRVHPGAAEFFKEAIFIYTGMKDR
;
A
#
# COMPACT_ATOMS: atom_id res chain seq x y z
N MET A 1 2.10 41.72 36.44
CA MET A 1 0.68 41.33 36.63
C MET A 1 0.67 40.08 37.50
N GLU A 2 -0.29 39.93 38.40
CA GLU A 2 -0.46 38.72 39.22
C GLU A 2 -1.76 38.01 38.80
N TYR A 3 -1.78 36.69 38.96
CA TYR A 3 -2.90 35.83 38.58
C TYR A 3 -3.39 35.03 39.78
N THR A 4 -4.71 34.93 39.96
CA THR A 4 -5.31 33.95 40.87
C THR A 4 -5.16 32.52 40.31
N VAL A 5 -5.38 31.51 41.16
CA VAL A 5 -5.44 30.08 40.75
C VAL A 5 -6.39 29.84 39.57
N HIS A 6 -7.50 30.57 39.48
CA HIS A 6 -8.48 30.37 38.41
C HIS A 6 -8.02 30.99 37.08
N GLU A 7 -7.48 32.20 37.13
CA GLU A 7 -6.96 32.89 35.95
C GLU A 7 -5.72 32.17 35.38
N LEU A 8 -4.79 31.75 36.23
CA LEU A 8 -3.60 31.01 35.80
C LEU A 8 -3.96 29.63 35.24
N ALA A 9 -4.92 28.94 35.86
CA ALA A 9 -5.43 27.65 35.36
C ALA A 9 -6.01 27.82 33.94
N LYS A 10 -6.85 28.84 33.74
CA LYS A 10 -7.46 29.16 32.44
C LYS A 10 -6.41 29.59 31.40
N LEU A 11 -5.42 30.39 31.78
CA LEU A 11 -4.34 30.84 30.90
C LEU A 11 -3.45 29.68 30.43
N ALA A 12 -3.11 28.77 31.34
CA ALA A 12 -2.18 27.67 31.08
C ALA A 12 -2.86 26.36 30.66
N GLY A 13 -4.17 26.36 30.40
CA GLY A 13 -4.92 25.18 29.94
C GLY A 13 -5.02 24.02 30.96
N VAL A 14 -4.77 24.28 32.25
CA VAL A 14 -4.80 23.26 33.31
C VAL A 14 -5.96 23.48 34.27
N THR A 15 -6.28 22.47 35.09
CA THR A 15 -7.31 22.62 36.11
C THR A 15 -6.76 23.39 37.33
N SER A 16 -7.63 24.14 38.03
CA SER A 16 -7.28 24.73 39.33
C SER A 16 -6.94 23.67 40.39
N ARG A 17 -7.33 22.40 40.20
CA ARG A 17 -6.90 21.27 41.04
C ARG A 17 -5.43 20.92 40.77
N THR A 18 -4.99 20.95 39.51
CA THR A 18 -3.59 20.72 39.11
C THR A 18 -2.66 21.73 39.78
N LEU A 19 -3.01 23.02 39.75
CA LEU A 19 -2.18 24.07 40.39
C LEU A 19 -2.13 23.96 41.92
N ARG A 20 -3.24 23.57 42.57
CA ARG A 20 -3.22 23.27 44.02
C ARG A 20 -2.34 22.06 44.34
N TYR A 21 -2.43 21.01 43.55
CA TYR A 21 -1.58 19.83 43.71
C TYR A 21 -0.09 20.15 43.50
N TYR A 22 0.26 21.02 42.55
CA TYR A 22 1.64 21.46 42.35
C TYR A 22 2.18 22.28 43.53
N ASP A 23 1.34 23.05 44.22
CA ASP A 23 1.71 23.72 45.48
C ASP A 23 1.87 22.70 46.64
N GLU A 24 0.95 21.74 46.76
CA GLU A 24 0.99 20.66 47.77
C GLU A 24 2.28 19.84 47.69
N ILE A 25 2.70 19.40 46.49
CA ILE A 25 3.97 18.67 46.30
C ILE A 25 5.22 19.59 46.25
N GLY A 26 5.03 20.91 46.31
CA GLY A 26 6.10 21.89 46.24
C GLY A 26 6.81 22.01 44.88
N LEU A 27 6.11 21.68 43.80
CA LEU A 27 6.58 21.85 42.42
C LEU A 27 6.34 23.28 41.90
N LEU A 28 5.22 23.91 42.29
CA LEU A 28 4.93 25.32 41.96
C LEU A 28 4.27 26.00 43.16
N LYS A 29 5.06 26.78 43.90
CA LYS A 29 4.57 27.66 44.98
C LYS A 29 3.94 28.92 44.39
N PRO A 30 2.89 29.48 45.01
CA PRO A 30 2.44 30.84 44.70
C PRO A 30 3.48 31.87 45.14
N ALA A 31 3.53 33.02 44.47
CA ALA A 31 4.38 34.15 44.85
C ALA A 31 4.04 34.65 46.26
N ARG A 32 2.74 34.70 46.57
CA ARG A 32 2.20 35.08 47.88
C ARG A 32 0.75 34.59 48.05
N LEU A 33 0.25 34.73 49.28
CA LEU A 33 -1.17 34.72 49.57
C LEU A 33 -1.68 36.18 49.61
N SER A 34 -2.92 36.40 49.19
CA SER A 34 -3.62 37.66 49.46
C SER A 34 -4.09 37.72 50.92
N GLU A 35 -4.53 38.90 51.36
CA GLU A 35 -5.10 39.10 52.71
C GLU A 35 -6.31 38.19 52.98
N ALA A 36 -7.07 37.84 51.94
CA ALA A 36 -8.19 36.90 52.00
C ALA A 36 -7.78 35.42 51.80
N GLY A 37 -6.48 35.11 51.82
CA GLY A 37 -5.95 33.75 51.70
C GLY A 37 -5.91 33.16 50.28
N TYR A 38 -6.21 33.94 49.24
CA TYR A 38 -6.11 33.47 47.86
C TYR A 38 -4.66 33.38 47.40
N ARG A 39 -4.30 32.29 46.72
CA ARG A 39 -2.98 32.12 46.10
C ARG A 39 -2.85 33.04 44.88
N LEU A 40 -1.77 33.82 44.85
CA LEU A 40 -1.40 34.71 43.77
C LEU A 40 -0.07 34.27 43.15
N TYR A 41 -0.01 34.24 41.82
CA TYR A 41 1.15 33.86 41.03
C TYR A 41 1.63 35.06 40.22
N GLY A 42 2.92 35.39 40.33
CA GLY A 42 3.55 36.45 39.55
C GLY A 42 4.14 35.93 38.24
N PRO A 43 4.85 36.79 37.48
CA PRO A 43 5.46 36.40 36.20
C PRO A 43 6.39 35.19 36.32
N ARG A 44 7.23 35.15 37.37
CA ARG A 44 8.17 34.03 37.60
C ARG A 44 7.47 32.69 37.78
N GLU A 45 6.31 32.68 38.41
CA GLU A 45 5.50 31.47 38.61
C GLU A 45 4.75 31.08 37.33
N VAL A 46 4.44 32.03 36.45
CA VAL A 46 3.93 31.76 35.10
C VAL A 46 5.01 31.11 34.24
N ASP A 47 6.22 31.69 34.21
CA ASP A 47 7.38 31.16 33.48
C ASP A 47 7.72 29.74 33.99
N ARG A 48 7.74 29.56 35.32
CA ARG A 48 7.94 28.26 35.96
C ARG A 48 6.85 27.25 35.62
N LEU A 49 5.58 27.67 35.59
CA LEU A 49 4.48 26.80 35.17
C LEU A 49 4.66 26.38 33.70
N GLN A 50 5.07 27.29 32.83
CA GLN A 50 5.33 26.97 31.42
C GLN A 50 6.39 25.87 31.28
N GLN A 51 7.52 25.98 31.98
CA GLN A 51 8.56 24.94 32.04
C GLN A 51 8.01 23.59 32.53
N ILE A 52 7.24 23.59 33.62
CA ILE A 52 6.61 22.38 34.16
C ILE A 52 5.70 21.72 33.12
N LEU A 53 4.92 22.50 32.37
CA LEU A 53 4.01 21.97 31.36
C LEU A 53 4.75 21.38 30.15
N PHE A 54 5.84 21.99 29.69
CA PHE A 54 6.67 21.40 28.62
C PHE A 54 7.22 20.01 29.00
N TYR A 55 7.76 19.84 30.21
CA TYR A 55 8.21 18.52 30.65
C TYR A 55 7.07 17.53 30.89
N ARG A 56 5.89 18.01 31.30
CA ARG A 56 4.70 17.15 31.42
C ARG A 56 4.19 16.66 30.08
N GLU A 57 4.31 17.46 29.01
CA GLU A 57 3.95 17.07 27.64
C GLU A 57 4.92 16.01 27.06
N LEU A 58 6.18 16.01 27.52
CA LEU A 58 7.13 14.92 27.26
C LEU A 58 6.83 13.64 28.05
N GLY A 59 5.96 13.68 29.06
CA GLY A 59 5.65 12.54 29.93
C GLY A 59 6.62 12.36 31.10
N VAL A 60 7.48 13.34 31.40
CA VAL A 60 8.34 13.31 32.59
C VAL A 60 7.48 13.34 33.86
N ASP A 61 7.91 12.59 34.88
CA ASP A 61 7.25 12.56 36.17
C ASP A 61 7.49 13.84 36.98
N LEU A 62 6.58 14.15 37.90
CA LEU A 62 6.57 15.43 38.61
C LEU A 62 7.77 15.63 39.55
N GLU A 63 8.40 14.56 40.04
CA GLU A 63 9.54 14.65 40.94
C GLU A 63 10.83 14.93 40.15
N THR A 64 11.04 14.25 39.02
CA THR A 64 12.12 14.57 38.09
C THR A 64 12.01 16.01 37.57
N ILE A 65 10.80 16.49 37.23
CA ILE A 65 10.58 17.89 36.82
C ILE A 65 11.01 18.86 37.92
N LYS A 66 10.63 18.58 39.18
CA LYS A 66 11.00 19.40 40.34
C LYS A 66 12.51 19.50 40.51
N GLN A 67 13.22 18.39 40.39
CA GLN A 67 14.68 18.35 40.47
C GLN A 67 15.34 19.18 39.35
N ILE A 68 14.80 19.10 38.13
CA ILE A 68 15.30 19.87 36.98
C ILE A 68 15.09 21.38 37.20
N VAL A 69 13.85 21.84 37.41
CA VAL A 69 13.54 23.29 37.44
C VAL A 69 14.09 24.02 38.68
N TYR A 70 14.46 23.29 39.74
CA TYR A 70 15.10 23.84 40.94
C TYR A 70 16.61 23.56 41.02
N SER A 71 17.22 22.94 40.01
CA SER A 71 18.68 22.72 39.99
C SER A 71 19.45 24.03 39.83
N PRO A 72 20.51 24.31 40.63
CA PRO A 72 21.36 25.49 40.46
C PRO A 72 22.13 25.52 39.14
N SER A 73 22.31 24.36 38.48
CA SER A 73 23.00 24.21 37.20
C SER A 73 22.03 24.12 36.00
N PHE A 74 20.76 24.48 36.20
CA PHE A 74 19.75 24.43 35.13
C PHE A 74 19.95 25.58 34.14
N ASP A 75 20.44 25.25 32.94
CA ASP A 75 20.38 26.14 31.79
C ASP A 75 19.04 25.93 31.07
N GLU A 76 18.13 26.90 31.23
CA GLU A 76 16.80 26.90 30.62
C GLU A 76 16.86 26.86 29.08
N LEU A 77 17.81 27.55 28.46
CA LEU A 77 17.92 27.62 27.00
C LEU A 77 18.42 26.29 26.43
N GLU A 78 19.39 25.67 27.09
CA GLU A 78 19.91 24.36 26.69
C GLU A 78 18.89 23.24 26.95
N ALA A 79 18.15 23.32 28.05
CA ALA A 79 16.98 22.46 28.30
C ALA A 79 15.91 22.58 27.20
N LEU A 80 15.58 23.79 26.76
CA LEU A 80 14.65 24.03 25.65
C LEU A 80 15.18 23.51 24.30
N ARG A 81 16.50 23.56 24.06
CA ARG A 81 17.13 22.97 22.86
C ARG A 81 17.05 21.44 22.85
N GLN A 82 17.37 20.80 23.98
CA GLN A 82 17.26 19.34 24.13
C GLN A 82 15.79 18.89 23.98
N HIS A 83 14.86 19.62 24.58
CA HIS A 83 13.42 19.41 24.40
C HIS A 83 13.00 19.53 22.93
N ARG A 84 13.47 20.55 22.20
CA ARG A 84 13.22 20.71 20.77
C ARG A 84 13.73 19.51 19.96
N GLU A 85 14.91 18.96 20.27
CA GLU A 85 15.41 17.80 19.53
C GLU A 85 14.62 16.52 19.84
N GLN A 86 14.20 16.31 21.10
CA GLN A 86 13.29 15.20 21.46
C GLN A 86 11.92 15.34 20.75
N LEU A 87 11.39 16.56 20.62
CA LEU A 87 10.18 16.81 19.84
C LEU A 87 10.39 16.54 18.34
N LEU A 88 11.56 16.89 17.78
CA LEU A 88 11.89 16.55 16.39
C LEU A 88 12.07 15.04 16.19
N GLU A 89 12.63 14.31 17.15
CA GLU A 89 12.72 12.86 17.12
C GLU A 89 11.34 12.19 17.22
N LYS A 90 10.50 12.66 18.14
CA LYS A 90 9.10 12.22 18.26
C LYS A 90 8.31 12.53 16.99
N ARG A 91 8.57 13.67 16.33
CA ARG A 91 8.00 13.97 15.00
C ARG A 91 8.51 12.98 13.96
N ARG A 92 9.82 12.75 13.82
CA ARG A 92 10.40 11.75 12.89
C ARG A 92 9.78 10.35 13.10
N HIS A 93 9.54 9.96 14.36
CA HIS A 93 8.88 8.70 14.69
C HIS A 93 7.40 8.69 14.30
N LEU A 94 6.66 9.76 14.58
CA LEU A 94 5.27 9.93 14.16
C LEU A 94 5.13 9.97 12.63
N ASP A 95 6.02 10.67 11.93
CA ASP A 95 6.10 10.73 10.46
C ASP A 95 6.31 9.31 9.88
N ALA A 96 7.17 8.50 10.50
CA ALA A 96 7.40 7.11 10.10
C ALA A 96 6.21 6.18 10.41
N LEU A 97 5.52 6.38 11.54
CA LEU A 97 4.28 5.68 11.86
C LEU A 97 3.15 6.06 10.91
N ILE A 98 3.00 7.35 10.60
CA ILE A 98 2.06 7.89 9.60
C ILE A 98 2.35 7.23 8.25
N ALA A 99 3.59 7.24 7.76
CA ALA A 99 3.94 6.58 6.49
C ALA A 99 3.67 5.06 6.49
N SER A 100 3.80 4.37 7.64
CA SER A 100 3.45 2.95 7.78
C SER A 100 1.93 2.72 7.77
N VAL A 101 1.18 3.60 8.44
CA VAL A 101 -0.28 3.62 8.42
C VAL A 101 -0.79 3.98 7.04
N GLU A 102 -0.24 4.99 6.35
CA GLU A 102 -0.54 5.37 4.97
C GLU A 102 -0.26 4.25 3.98
N LYS A 103 0.84 3.48 4.14
CA LYS A 103 1.05 2.25 3.34
C LYS A 103 0.01 1.18 3.62
N THR A 104 -0.40 1.01 4.88
CA THR A 104 -1.44 0.05 5.29
C THR A 104 -2.84 0.49 4.81
N ILE A 105 -3.10 1.79 4.84
CA ILE A 105 -4.27 2.46 4.29
C ILE A 105 -4.25 2.28 2.78
N ALA A 106 -3.21 2.66 2.05
CA ALA A 106 -3.09 2.44 0.60
C ALA A 106 -3.23 0.96 0.19
N ALA A 107 -2.74 0.01 0.98
CA ALA A 107 -2.96 -1.43 0.75
C ALA A 107 -4.44 -1.85 0.97
N LYS A 108 -5.20 -1.12 1.80
CA LYS A 108 -6.64 -1.29 2.04
C LYS A 108 -7.53 -0.43 1.12
N GLU A 109 -7.06 0.75 0.72
CA GLU A 109 -7.70 1.78 -0.12
C GLU A 109 -7.43 1.58 -1.62
N GLY A 110 -6.48 0.68 -1.94
CA GLY A 110 -6.62 -0.25 -3.06
C GLY A 110 -8.03 -0.86 -3.16
N GLY A 111 -8.81 -0.86 -2.08
CA GLY A 111 -10.27 -0.72 -2.13
C GLY A 111 -10.85 0.46 -1.31
N ILE A 112 -11.07 1.64 -1.96
CA ILE A 112 -11.85 2.87 -1.56
C ILE A 112 -10.91 4.06 -1.22
N MET A 113 -10.91 5.27 -1.82
CA MET A 113 -11.70 5.88 -2.92
C MET A 113 -10.83 6.50 -4.04
N MET A 114 -10.52 5.72 -5.07
CA MET A 114 -10.76 6.13 -6.47
C MET A 114 -12.16 5.62 -6.85
N SER A 115 -12.83 6.12 -7.91
CA SER A 115 -13.94 5.35 -8.48
C SER A 115 -13.42 3.98 -8.94
N ASP A 116 -14.25 2.93 -8.95
CA ASP A 116 -13.74 1.59 -9.30
C ASP A 116 -13.17 1.54 -10.73
N LYS A 117 -13.66 2.42 -11.62
CA LYS A 117 -13.09 2.68 -12.95
C LYS A 117 -11.67 3.26 -12.89
N GLU A 118 -11.41 4.21 -12.01
CA GLU A 118 -10.09 4.82 -11.82
C GLU A 118 -9.10 3.88 -11.12
N LYS A 119 -9.55 3.13 -10.10
CA LYS A 119 -8.73 2.06 -9.48
C LYS A 119 -8.28 1.05 -10.53
N PHE A 120 -9.23 0.64 -11.37
CA PHE A 120 -8.99 -0.34 -12.40
C PHE A 120 -8.10 0.19 -13.53
N ALA A 121 -8.22 1.48 -13.89
CA ALA A 121 -7.27 2.14 -14.80
C ALA A 121 -5.84 2.13 -14.22
N ALA A 122 -5.65 2.57 -12.97
CA ALA A 122 -4.34 2.60 -12.31
C ALA A 122 -3.76 1.20 -12.01
N PHE A 123 -4.61 0.18 -11.86
CA PHE A 123 -4.19 -1.22 -11.82
C PHE A 123 -3.63 -1.67 -13.18
N LYS A 124 -4.34 -1.38 -14.28
CA LYS A 124 -3.90 -1.76 -15.63
C LYS A 124 -2.64 -1.03 -16.09
N GLU A 125 -2.45 0.25 -15.75
CA GLU A 125 -1.18 0.95 -16.02
C GLU A 125 -0.01 0.27 -15.31
N ARG A 126 -0.16 -0.15 -14.05
CA ARG A 126 0.90 -0.89 -13.34
C ARG A 126 1.24 -2.22 -14.00
N LEU A 127 0.26 -2.98 -14.48
CA LEU A 127 0.51 -4.21 -15.26
C LEU A 127 1.31 -3.92 -16.54
N ILE A 128 1.04 -2.79 -17.21
CA ILE A 128 1.77 -2.36 -18.41
C ILE A 128 3.21 -1.94 -18.05
N GLU A 129 3.39 -1.16 -16.99
CA GLU A 129 4.71 -0.74 -16.49
C GLU A 129 5.56 -1.94 -16.07
N GLU A 130 4.99 -2.89 -15.32
CA GLU A 130 5.67 -4.12 -14.90
C GLU A 130 6.04 -4.99 -16.12
N ASN A 131 5.16 -5.11 -17.12
CA ASN A 131 5.47 -5.88 -18.33
C ASN A 131 6.55 -5.18 -19.19
N GLU A 132 6.51 -3.85 -19.31
CA GLU A 132 7.50 -3.08 -20.08
C GLU A 132 8.89 -3.13 -19.42
N GLN A 133 8.96 -3.03 -18.08
CA GLN A 133 10.22 -3.13 -17.33
C GLN A 133 10.86 -4.52 -17.44
N ASN A 134 10.07 -5.59 -17.43
CA ASN A 134 10.59 -6.95 -17.44
C ASN A 134 10.85 -7.49 -18.86
N TYR A 135 10.05 -7.09 -19.86
CA TYR A 135 10.03 -7.73 -21.18
C TYR A 135 9.95 -6.75 -22.36
N GLY A 136 9.78 -5.44 -22.14
CA GLY A 136 9.43 -4.46 -23.18
C GLY A 136 10.38 -4.44 -24.39
N GLU A 137 11.70 -4.40 -24.17
CA GLU A 137 12.68 -4.44 -25.26
C GLU A 137 12.59 -5.74 -26.08
N GLU A 138 12.46 -6.88 -25.42
CA GLU A 138 12.41 -8.20 -26.05
C GLU A 138 11.15 -8.37 -26.90
N ILE A 139 9.98 -8.03 -26.35
CA ILE A 139 8.71 -8.17 -27.08
C ILE A 139 8.61 -7.19 -28.25
N ARG A 140 9.20 -5.99 -28.15
CA ARG A 140 9.29 -5.05 -29.28
C ARG A 140 10.21 -5.57 -30.38
N GLN A 141 11.32 -6.22 -30.04
CA GLN A 141 12.20 -6.87 -31.04
C GLN A 141 11.52 -8.08 -31.70
N LYS A 142 10.78 -8.90 -30.93
CA LYS A 142 10.17 -10.16 -31.39
C LYS A 142 8.84 -9.98 -32.14
N TYR A 143 8.02 -9.01 -31.76
CA TYR A 143 6.66 -8.81 -32.28
C TYR A 143 6.41 -7.43 -32.91
N GLY A 144 7.34 -6.48 -32.77
CA GLY A 144 7.23 -5.14 -33.31
C GLY A 144 6.52 -4.16 -32.37
N GLU A 145 6.99 -2.91 -32.37
CA GLU A 145 6.49 -1.81 -31.53
C GLU A 145 4.98 -1.56 -31.68
N GLU A 146 4.45 -1.56 -32.91
CA GLU A 146 3.03 -1.32 -33.16
C GLU A 146 2.13 -2.38 -32.50
N GLN A 147 2.53 -3.65 -32.53
CA GLN A 147 1.75 -4.75 -31.97
C GLN A 147 1.78 -4.75 -30.44
N VAL A 148 2.93 -4.41 -29.84
CA VAL A 148 3.08 -4.25 -28.38
C VAL A 148 2.23 -3.08 -27.89
N ASN A 149 2.34 -1.91 -28.53
CA ASN A 149 1.56 -0.72 -28.16
C ASN A 149 0.05 -0.98 -28.30
N ARG A 150 -0.39 -1.66 -29.36
CA ARG A 150 -1.79 -2.08 -29.55
C ARG A 150 -2.28 -3.01 -28.42
N SER A 151 -1.46 -3.97 -27.98
CA SER A 151 -1.81 -4.86 -26.85
C SER A 151 -2.05 -4.07 -25.55
N TYR A 152 -1.20 -3.09 -25.27
CA TYR A 152 -1.38 -2.19 -24.12
C TYR A 152 -2.60 -1.27 -24.26
N GLU A 153 -2.90 -0.76 -25.45
CA GLU A 153 -4.14 -0.01 -25.69
C GLU A 153 -5.39 -0.88 -25.50
N THR A 154 -5.37 -2.12 -25.98
CA THR A 154 -6.45 -3.10 -25.75
C THR A 154 -6.68 -3.27 -24.25
N LEU A 155 -5.63 -3.52 -23.46
CA LEU A 155 -5.73 -3.61 -22.00
C LEU A 155 -6.31 -2.32 -21.40
N ARG A 156 -5.77 -1.14 -21.74
CA ARG A 156 -6.29 0.17 -21.27
C ARG A 156 -7.78 0.36 -21.53
N ASN A 157 -8.28 -0.12 -22.68
CA ASN A 157 -9.67 0.03 -23.09
C ASN A 157 -10.65 -1.02 -22.52
N MET A 158 -10.16 -2.17 -21.99
CA MET A 158 -11.04 -3.18 -21.36
C MET A 158 -11.85 -2.61 -20.17
N THR A 159 -13.12 -2.98 -20.07
CA THR A 159 -13.89 -2.80 -18.83
C THR A 159 -13.43 -3.79 -17.75
N LYS A 160 -13.88 -3.59 -16.50
CA LYS A 160 -13.57 -4.53 -15.41
C LYS A 160 -14.16 -5.90 -15.71
N GLU A 161 -15.40 -5.94 -16.20
CA GLU A 161 -16.13 -7.18 -16.51
C GLU A 161 -15.45 -7.96 -17.64
N GLN A 162 -14.91 -7.27 -18.65
CA GLN A 162 -14.14 -7.90 -19.73
C GLN A 162 -12.82 -8.51 -19.23
N PHE A 163 -12.14 -7.83 -18.29
CA PHE A 163 -10.91 -8.33 -17.70
C PHE A 163 -11.15 -9.48 -16.72
N ASP A 164 -12.14 -9.36 -15.83
CA ASP A 164 -12.57 -10.42 -14.92
C ASP A 164 -12.93 -11.70 -15.72
N GLU A 165 -13.63 -11.56 -16.86
CA GLU A 165 -13.97 -12.67 -17.76
C GLU A 165 -12.74 -13.24 -18.46
N ALA A 166 -11.78 -12.41 -18.88
CA ALA A 166 -10.52 -12.88 -19.45
C ALA A 166 -9.64 -13.61 -18.41
N GLU A 167 -9.62 -13.18 -17.15
CA GLU A 167 -8.97 -13.92 -16.06
C GLU A 167 -9.68 -15.25 -15.79
N ARG A 168 -11.02 -15.25 -15.73
CA ARG A 168 -11.84 -16.46 -15.56
C ARG A 168 -11.58 -17.48 -16.67
N LEU A 169 -11.62 -17.07 -17.94
CA LEU A 169 -11.31 -17.94 -19.07
C LEU A 169 -9.87 -18.48 -19.03
N SER A 170 -8.89 -17.69 -18.58
CA SER A 170 -7.51 -18.16 -18.40
C SER A 170 -7.40 -19.26 -17.34
N GLN A 171 -8.19 -19.19 -16.26
CA GLN A 171 -8.29 -20.25 -15.25
C GLN A 171 -9.00 -21.49 -15.80
N ASP A 172 -10.16 -21.32 -16.45
CA ASP A 172 -10.94 -22.42 -17.05
C ASP A 172 -10.12 -23.19 -18.09
N VAL A 173 -9.31 -22.51 -18.92
CA VAL A 173 -8.39 -23.14 -19.88
C VAL A 173 -7.43 -24.09 -19.18
N LEU A 174 -6.85 -23.67 -18.06
CA LEU A 174 -5.86 -24.44 -17.32
C LEU A 174 -6.47 -25.60 -16.53
N GLU A 175 -7.67 -25.42 -15.98
CA GLU A 175 -8.42 -26.51 -15.34
C GLU A 175 -8.84 -27.56 -16.37
N SER A 176 -9.43 -27.15 -17.49
CA SER A 176 -9.81 -28.05 -18.59
C SER A 176 -8.60 -28.72 -19.24
N LEU A 177 -7.45 -28.03 -19.35
CA LEU A 177 -6.19 -28.61 -19.83
C LEU A 177 -5.65 -29.66 -18.85
N LYS A 178 -5.72 -29.40 -17.54
CA LYS A 178 -5.31 -30.37 -16.51
C LYS A 178 -6.15 -31.65 -16.58
N GLU A 179 -7.47 -31.54 -16.75
CA GLU A 179 -8.35 -32.70 -16.99
C GLU A 179 -7.95 -33.44 -18.28
N ALA A 180 -7.65 -32.70 -19.35
CA ALA A 180 -7.32 -33.27 -20.66
C ALA A 180 -5.99 -34.03 -20.69
N VAL A 181 -4.95 -33.50 -20.03
CA VAL A 181 -3.65 -34.19 -19.94
C VAL A 181 -3.78 -35.50 -19.16
N LEU A 182 -4.67 -35.56 -18.17
CA LEU A 182 -4.96 -36.79 -17.41
C LEU A 182 -5.77 -37.82 -18.21
N SER A 183 -6.59 -37.41 -19.19
CA SER A 183 -7.27 -38.34 -20.11
C SER A 183 -6.35 -38.84 -21.23
N GLY A 184 -5.34 -38.06 -21.60
CA GLY A 184 -4.33 -38.41 -22.59
C GLY A 184 -4.81 -38.34 -24.05
N ASP A 185 -6.01 -37.82 -24.31
CA ASP A 185 -6.58 -37.68 -25.65
C ASP A 185 -6.70 -36.18 -26.05
N PRO A 186 -5.85 -35.66 -26.94
CA PRO A 186 -5.93 -34.27 -27.37
C PRO A 186 -7.14 -33.98 -28.30
N ALA A 187 -7.83 -35.01 -28.81
CA ALA A 187 -9.13 -34.88 -29.48
C ALA A 187 -10.32 -35.01 -28.51
N GLY A 188 -10.07 -35.39 -27.25
CA GLY A 188 -11.08 -35.63 -26.23
C GLY A 188 -11.81 -34.36 -25.77
N GLU A 189 -12.96 -34.53 -25.12
CA GLU A 189 -13.87 -33.42 -24.76
C GLU A 189 -13.17 -32.31 -23.96
N ALA A 190 -12.41 -32.66 -22.91
CA ALA A 190 -11.68 -31.70 -22.08
C ALA A 190 -10.58 -30.95 -22.86
N ALA A 191 -9.92 -31.61 -23.82
CA ALA A 191 -8.88 -30.98 -24.65
C ALA A 191 -9.49 -29.96 -25.62
N GLN A 192 -10.59 -30.34 -26.27
CA GLN A 192 -11.31 -29.48 -27.20
C GLN A 192 -12.05 -28.34 -26.48
N ARG A 193 -12.52 -28.58 -25.24
CA ARG A 193 -13.05 -27.53 -24.35
C ARG A 193 -11.96 -26.51 -23.98
N ALA A 194 -10.76 -26.96 -23.59
CA ALA A 194 -9.64 -26.08 -23.30
C ALA A 194 -9.26 -25.21 -24.53
N ALA A 195 -9.23 -25.80 -25.73
CA ALA A 195 -8.97 -25.07 -26.96
C ALA A 195 -10.07 -24.05 -27.32
N ASP A 196 -11.35 -24.35 -27.07
CA ASP A 196 -12.43 -23.38 -27.29
C ASP A 196 -12.41 -22.23 -26.27
N LEU A 197 -12.23 -22.53 -24.98
CA LEU A 197 -12.05 -21.52 -23.93
C LEU A 197 -10.88 -20.59 -24.25
N HIS A 198 -9.80 -21.14 -24.83
CA HIS A 198 -8.66 -20.35 -25.26
C HIS A 198 -8.95 -19.49 -26.50
N ARG A 199 -9.74 -19.97 -27.48
CA ARG A 199 -10.29 -19.10 -28.54
C ARG A 199 -11.10 -17.95 -27.95
N GLN A 200 -11.95 -18.22 -26.96
CA GLN A 200 -12.76 -17.18 -26.31
C GLN A 200 -11.84 -16.14 -25.65
N TRP A 201 -10.83 -16.60 -24.89
CA TRP A 201 -9.81 -15.75 -24.29
C TRP A 201 -9.05 -14.89 -25.31
N LEU A 202 -8.59 -15.49 -26.41
CA LEU A 202 -7.88 -14.76 -27.49
C LEU A 202 -8.74 -13.65 -28.12
N SER A 203 -10.07 -13.80 -28.14
CA SER A 203 -10.99 -12.77 -28.64
C SER A 203 -11.00 -11.48 -27.82
N PHE A 204 -10.46 -11.47 -26.60
CA PHE A 204 -10.25 -10.26 -25.80
C PHE A 204 -8.98 -9.48 -26.19
N TRP A 205 -7.99 -10.15 -26.78
CA TRP A 205 -6.68 -9.59 -27.11
C TRP A 205 -6.48 -9.36 -28.62
N TRP A 206 -7.26 -10.05 -29.45
CA TRP A 206 -7.18 -10.00 -30.91
C TRP A 206 -8.40 -9.32 -31.53
N ASN A 207 -8.17 -8.29 -32.35
CA ASN A 207 -9.24 -7.63 -33.12
C ASN A 207 -10.01 -8.62 -34.03
N HIS A 208 -9.32 -9.61 -34.58
CA HIS A 208 -9.90 -10.65 -35.42
C HIS A 208 -9.28 -12.01 -35.10
N TYR A 209 -10.10 -12.95 -34.62
CA TYR A 209 -9.69 -14.35 -34.47
C TYR A 209 -9.61 -15.04 -35.82
N SER A 210 -8.53 -15.82 -36.03
CA SER A 210 -8.44 -16.81 -37.11
C SER A 210 -7.87 -18.12 -36.58
N LYS A 211 -8.22 -19.23 -37.23
CA LYS A 211 -7.74 -20.58 -36.88
C LYS A 211 -6.24 -20.71 -37.15
N GLU A 212 -5.79 -20.01 -38.19
CA GLU A 212 -4.41 -19.88 -38.63
C GLU A 212 -3.56 -19.19 -37.56
N ALA A 213 -4.02 -18.05 -37.02
CA ALA A 213 -3.33 -17.33 -35.97
C ALA A 213 -3.29 -18.13 -34.66
N HIS A 214 -4.38 -18.81 -34.30
CA HIS A 214 -4.45 -19.64 -33.09
C HIS A 214 -3.46 -20.81 -33.14
N ALA A 215 -3.43 -21.56 -34.25
CA ALA A 215 -2.44 -22.62 -34.46
C ALA A 215 -1.00 -22.08 -34.56
N GLY A 216 -0.80 -20.88 -35.12
CA GLY A 216 0.50 -20.20 -35.14
C GLY A 216 1.02 -19.88 -33.73
N LEU A 217 0.18 -19.26 -32.89
CA LEU A 217 0.51 -18.97 -31.50
C LEU A 217 0.81 -20.23 -30.69
N ALA A 218 0.05 -21.31 -30.91
CA ALA A 218 0.23 -22.57 -30.20
C ALA A 218 1.60 -23.24 -30.42
N ARG A 219 2.27 -22.99 -31.56
CA ARG A 219 3.66 -23.45 -31.77
C ARG A 219 4.63 -22.73 -30.84
N MET A 220 4.49 -21.41 -30.75
CA MET A 220 5.35 -20.55 -29.91
C MET A 220 5.32 -20.96 -28.43
N TYR A 221 4.25 -21.61 -27.96
CA TYR A 221 4.15 -22.11 -26.59
C TYR A 221 5.13 -23.22 -26.23
N VAL A 222 5.63 -23.95 -27.22
CA VAL A 222 6.66 -25.00 -27.03
C VAL A 222 8.07 -24.44 -27.32
N GLU A 223 8.17 -23.39 -28.14
CA GLU A 223 9.43 -22.75 -28.53
C GLU A 223 9.97 -21.73 -27.51
N ASP A 224 9.10 -21.10 -26.71
CA ASP A 224 9.49 -20.17 -25.64
C ASP A 224 9.37 -20.85 -24.27
N GLU A 225 10.48 -20.99 -23.54
CA GLU A 225 10.53 -21.69 -22.24
C GLU A 225 9.55 -21.10 -21.21
N ARG A 226 9.21 -19.80 -21.29
CA ARG A 226 8.26 -19.16 -20.35
C ARG A 226 6.82 -19.58 -20.63
N PHE A 227 6.42 -19.61 -21.90
CA PHE A 227 5.09 -20.11 -22.28
C PHE A 227 4.98 -21.60 -21.97
N LYS A 228 6.03 -22.38 -22.24
CA LYS A 228 6.07 -23.80 -21.87
C LYS A 228 5.88 -23.98 -20.36
N ALA A 229 6.67 -23.29 -19.54
CA ALA A 229 6.57 -23.34 -18.08
C ALA A 229 5.18 -22.87 -17.56
N TYR A 230 4.53 -21.93 -18.24
CA TYR A 230 3.18 -21.47 -17.87
C TYR A 230 2.12 -22.56 -17.99
N TYR A 231 2.15 -23.38 -19.06
CA TYR A 231 1.21 -24.49 -19.20
C TYR A 231 1.66 -25.73 -18.40
N ASP A 232 2.95 -26.06 -18.41
CA ASP A 232 3.50 -27.22 -17.70
C ASP A 232 3.32 -27.18 -16.17
N ARG A 233 2.95 -26.01 -15.61
CA ARG A 233 2.56 -25.87 -14.20
C ARG A 233 1.35 -26.71 -13.79
N VAL A 234 0.48 -27.11 -14.72
CA VAL A 234 -0.67 -27.99 -14.41
C VAL A 234 -0.31 -29.47 -14.50
N HIS A 235 0.61 -29.82 -15.41
CA HIS A 235 1.21 -31.15 -15.59
C HIS A 235 2.44 -31.03 -16.52
N PRO A 236 3.56 -31.74 -16.28
CA PRO A 236 4.69 -31.74 -17.22
C PRO A 236 4.28 -32.17 -18.64
N GLY A 237 4.72 -31.45 -19.66
CA GLY A 237 4.34 -31.68 -21.07
C GLY A 237 2.92 -31.22 -21.44
N ALA A 238 2.25 -30.46 -20.57
CA ALA A 238 0.94 -29.87 -20.89
C ALA A 238 1.03 -28.84 -22.02
N ALA A 239 2.15 -28.15 -22.20
CA ALA A 239 2.34 -27.23 -23.32
C ALA A 239 2.29 -27.94 -24.68
N GLU A 240 3.04 -29.04 -24.85
CA GLU A 240 3.00 -29.88 -26.04
C GLU A 240 1.60 -30.46 -26.28
N PHE A 241 0.97 -31.02 -25.25
CA PHE A 241 -0.38 -31.57 -25.34
C PHE A 241 -1.41 -30.51 -25.76
N PHE A 242 -1.31 -29.30 -25.18
CA PHE A 242 -2.23 -28.21 -25.49
C PHE A 242 -2.06 -27.69 -26.92
N LYS A 243 -0.81 -27.64 -27.42
CA LYS A 243 -0.54 -27.40 -28.84
C LYS A 243 -1.31 -28.41 -29.70
N GLU A 244 -1.14 -29.71 -29.47
CA GLU A 244 -1.84 -30.76 -30.25
C GLU A 244 -3.38 -30.59 -30.22
N ALA A 245 -3.95 -30.32 -29.04
CA ALA A 245 -5.37 -30.06 -28.89
C ALA A 245 -5.86 -28.85 -29.72
N ILE A 246 -5.10 -27.74 -29.73
CA ILE A 246 -5.39 -26.55 -30.55
C ILE A 246 -5.27 -26.84 -32.04
N PHE A 247 -4.28 -27.63 -32.47
CA PHE A 247 -4.14 -28.02 -33.88
C PHE A 247 -5.34 -28.85 -34.37
N ILE A 248 -5.82 -29.79 -33.54
CA ILE A 248 -7.04 -30.56 -33.82
C ILE A 248 -8.27 -29.64 -33.88
N TYR A 249 -8.45 -28.78 -32.88
CA TYR A 249 -9.57 -27.83 -32.78
C TYR A 249 -9.64 -26.85 -33.97
N THR A 250 -8.49 -26.32 -34.37
CA THR A 250 -8.37 -25.44 -35.54
C THR A 250 -8.54 -26.19 -36.85
N GLY A 251 -8.24 -27.49 -36.89
CA GLY A 251 -8.16 -28.29 -38.12
C GLY A 251 -6.86 -28.06 -38.91
N MET A 252 -5.87 -27.44 -38.26
CA MET A 252 -4.56 -27.18 -38.85
C MET A 252 -3.67 -28.42 -38.74
N LYS A 253 -2.66 -28.52 -39.61
CA LYS A 253 -1.60 -29.53 -39.51
C LYS A 253 -0.33 -28.88 -39.00
N ASP A 254 0.30 -29.53 -38.03
CA ASP A 254 1.67 -29.17 -37.64
C ASP A 254 2.58 -29.43 -38.84
N ARG A 255 3.39 -28.43 -39.19
CA ARG A 255 4.16 -28.32 -40.44
C ARG A 255 5.42 -27.53 -40.20
#